data_AF-A0A433F3U9-F1
#
_entry.id   AF-A0A433F3U9-F1
#
_cell.length_a   1.000
_cell.length_b   1.000
_cell.length_c   1.000
_cell.angle_alpha   90.00
_cell.angle_beta   90.00
_cell.angle_gamma   90.00
#
_symmetry.space_group_name_H-M   'P 1'
#
loop_
_entity.id
_entity.type
_entity.pdbx_description
1 polymer ?
#
loop_
_entity_poly.entity_id
_entity_poly.type
_entity_poly.pdbx_seq_one_letter_code
_entity_poly.pdbx_strand_id
1 'polypeptide(L)'
;MESSKITKACIVLLCLVQSLFFSTAALATLINNGDFSSGLNDWSDASFTGSVTENDGQAILSSGDNTDPFAAVLIQGDDGSFLFDSPIMVDPNVSMLSVDAALLSMLFDPTEQGGSAFSDTLFLAIYDAVDYTFDAVFEIPALGNVAETFLFDMSDWLGRGIAISFELADEDDGFNLSYSVDNVLFTYNNTPVPVPEPESFIMLLVGLTLLARCRKSA
;
A
#
# COMPACT_ATOMS: atom_id res chain seq x y z
N MET A 1 14.06 -1.12 -57.25
CA MET A 1 14.27 0.08 -56.41
C MET A 1 13.12 0.34 -55.43
N GLU A 2 11.92 -0.20 -55.65
CA GLU A 2 10.75 -0.04 -54.75
C GLU A 2 10.84 -0.84 -53.44
N SER A 3 11.42 -2.04 -53.46
CA SER A 3 11.53 -2.92 -52.29
C SER A 3 12.21 -2.24 -51.08
N SER A 4 13.24 -1.42 -51.30
CA SER A 4 13.97 -0.70 -50.23
C SER A 4 13.16 0.41 -49.55
N LYS A 5 12.20 1.02 -50.26
CA LYS A 5 11.30 2.04 -49.69
C LYS A 5 10.24 1.42 -48.78
N ILE A 6 9.73 0.24 -49.16
CA ILE A 6 8.74 -0.51 -48.39
C ILE A 6 9.37 -1.02 -47.08
N THR A 7 10.59 -1.56 -47.12
CA THR A 7 11.29 -2.04 -45.90
C THR A 7 11.51 -0.93 -44.88
N LYS A 8 11.86 0.27 -45.31
CA LYS A 8 12.08 1.43 -44.42
C LYS A 8 10.78 1.93 -43.78
N ALA A 9 9.69 1.96 -44.53
CA ALA A 9 8.38 2.33 -44.01
C ALA A 9 7.89 1.33 -42.95
N CYS A 10 8.11 0.03 -43.18
CA CYS A 10 7.77 -1.02 -42.21
C CYS A 10 8.56 -0.91 -40.90
N ILE A 11 9.86 -0.57 -40.95
CA ILE A 11 10.69 -0.41 -39.74
C ILE A 11 10.22 0.80 -38.91
N VAL A 12 9.92 1.92 -39.56
CA VAL A 12 9.40 3.11 -38.85
C VAL A 12 8.06 2.82 -38.18
N LEU A 13 7.15 2.15 -38.89
CA LEU A 13 5.86 1.77 -38.33
C LEU A 13 6.03 0.80 -37.15
N LEU A 14 6.97 -0.16 -37.24
CA LEU A 14 7.27 -1.09 -36.16
C LEU A 14 7.78 -0.36 -34.91
N CYS A 15 8.71 0.59 -35.05
CA CYS A 15 9.21 1.38 -33.92
C CYS A 15 8.10 2.25 -33.30
N LEU A 16 7.23 2.85 -34.12
CA LEU A 16 6.16 3.73 -33.65
C LEU A 16 5.02 2.95 -32.96
N VAL A 17 4.71 1.76 -33.47
CA VAL A 17 3.77 0.83 -32.83
C VAL A 17 4.37 0.29 -31.53
N GLN A 18 5.65 -0.07 -31.49
CA GLN A 18 6.32 -0.48 -30.25
C GLN A 18 6.32 0.63 -29.20
N SER A 19 6.60 1.89 -29.57
CA SER A 19 6.54 3.00 -28.59
C SER A 19 5.16 3.21 -27.98
N LEU A 20 4.08 2.89 -28.71
CA LEU A 20 2.70 2.93 -28.19
C LEU A 20 2.39 1.76 -27.24
N PHE A 21 3.13 0.65 -27.32
CA PHE A 21 3.00 -0.46 -26.38
C PHE A 21 3.88 -0.28 -25.13
N PHE A 22 4.93 0.54 -25.20
CA PHE A 22 5.76 0.90 -24.05
C PHE A 22 5.24 2.10 -23.26
N SER A 23 4.20 2.79 -23.73
CA SER A 23 3.43 3.70 -22.88
C SER A 23 2.58 2.84 -21.93
N THR A 24 3.17 2.40 -20.83
CA THR A 24 2.44 1.74 -19.75
C THR A 24 1.47 2.76 -19.17
N ALA A 25 0.16 2.48 -19.26
CA ALA A 25 -0.80 3.17 -18.42
C ALA A 25 -0.35 2.97 -16.96
N ALA A 26 -0.26 4.06 -16.19
CA ALA A 26 -0.03 3.98 -14.76
C ALA A 26 -1.13 3.08 -14.17
N LEU A 27 -0.75 1.88 -13.73
CA LEU A 27 -1.65 1.02 -12.99
C LEU A 27 -1.82 1.68 -11.62
N ALA A 28 -3.06 2.00 -11.25
CA ALA A 28 -3.35 2.49 -9.92
C ALA A 28 -2.88 1.43 -8.90
N THR A 29 -1.95 1.80 -8.03
CA THR A 29 -1.60 1.01 -6.86
C THR A 29 -2.84 0.74 -6.01
N LEU A 30 -3.12 -0.53 -5.75
CA LEU A 30 -4.27 -0.91 -4.95
C LEU A 30 -3.82 -1.53 -3.63
N ILE A 31 -4.52 -1.17 -2.55
CA ILE A 31 -4.57 -2.00 -1.35
C ILE A 31 -5.56 -3.12 -1.64
N ASN A 32 -5.07 -4.35 -1.72
CA ASN A 32 -5.92 -5.48 -2.08
C ASN A 32 -6.90 -5.77 -0.94
N ASN A 33 -8.18 -5.94 -1.26
CA ASN A 33 -9.22 -6.26 -0.26
C ASN A 33 -9.17 -5.33 0.98
N GLY A 34 -8.89 -4.04 0.78
CA GLY A 34 -8.84 -3.05 1.87
C GLY A 34 -10.21 -2.66 2.43
N ASP A 35 -11.29 -3.06 1.76
CA ASP A 35 -12.69 -2.95 2.21
C ASP A 35 -13.20 -4.22 2.90
N PHE A 36 -12.31 -5.22 3.08
CA PHE A 36 -12.57 -6.52 3.68
C PHE A 36 -13.81 -7.26 3.15
N SER A 37 -14.30 -6.90 1.95
CA SER A 37 -15.49 -7.49 1.32
C SER A 37 -15.30 -8.98 0.98
N SER A 38 -14.04 -9.41 0.90
CA SER A 38 -13.64 -10.80 0.72
C SER A 38 -13.05 -11.41 1.99
N GLY A 39 -13.47 -10.97 3.18
CA GLY A 39 -12.92 -11.43 4.45
C GLY A 39 -11.52 -10.86 4.69
N LEU A 40 -10.63 -11.66 5.30
CA LEU A 40 -9.21 -11.32 5.50
C LEU A 40 -8.30 -11.78 4.34
N ASN A 41 -8.85 -12.12 3.17
CA ASN A 41 -8.03 -12.51 2.02
C ASN A 41 -7.04 -11.38 1.65
N ASP A 42 -5.84 -11.75 1.20
CA ASP A 42 -4.73 -10.83 0.87
C ASP A 42 -4.13 -10.05 2.06
N TRP A 43 -4.58 -10.35 3.28
CA TRP A 43 -4.00 -9.87 4.53
C TRP A 43 -3.48 -11.06 5.35
N SER A 44 -2.35 -10.85 6.02
CA SER A 44 -1.69 -11.85 6.86
C SER A 44 -1.94 -11.52 8.32
N ASP A 45 -2.48 -12.48 9.07
CA ASP A 45 -2.61 -12.39 10.53
C ASP A 45 -1.30 -12.88 11.17
N ALA A 46 -0.60 -11.97 11.83
CA ALA A 46 0.64 -12.23 12.56
C ALA A 46 0.47 -12.07 14.08
N SER A 47 -0.75 -12.15 14.58
CA SER A 47 -1.09 -12.01 16.00
C SER A 47 -0.44 -13.09 16.87
N PHE A 48 -0.21 -12.75 18.14
CA PHE A 48 0.38 -13.67 19.12
C PHE A 48 -0.58 -14.02 20.26
N THR A 49 -0.87 -13.06 21.15
CA THR A 49 -1.82 -13.22 22.26
C THR A 49 -3.24 -12.76 21.90
N GLY A 50 -3.34 -11.81 20.99
CA GLY A 50 -4.59 -11.27 20.47
C GLY A 50 -5.13 -12.06 19.28
N SER A 51 -6.07 -11.44 18.58
CA SER A 51 -6.66 -12.03 17.37
C SER A 51 -7.11 -11.00 16.36
N VAL A 52 -7.10 -11.42 15.08
CA VAL A 52 -7.78 -10.72 14.00
C VAL A 52 -8.93 -11.58 13.48
N THR A 53 -10.09 -10.95 13.34
CA THR A 53 -11.27 -11.57 12.70
C THR A 53 -11.86 -10.61 11.69
N GLU A 54 -12.67 -11.11 10.75
CA GLU A 54 -13.52 -10.24 9.93
C GLU A 54 -14.96 -10.40 10.37
N ASN A 55 -15.67 -9.26 10.44
CA ASN A 55 -17.11 -9.24 10.67
C ASN A 55 -17.75 -8.05 9.96
N ASP A 56 -18.82 -8.31 9.20
CA ASP A 56 -19.61 -7.32 8.47
C ASP A 56 -18.77 -6.38 7.57
N GLY A 57 -17.73 -6.92 6.91
CA GLY A 57 -16.85 -6.17 6.02
C GLY A 57 -15.82 -5.31 6.73
N GLN A 58 -15.48 -5.62 7.99
CA GLN A 58 -14.46 -4.91 8.75
C GLN A 58 -13.51 -5.91 9.38
N ALA A 59 -12.21 -5.60 9.36
CA ALA A 59 -11.24 -6.32 10.18
C ALA A 59 -11.37 -5.87 11.64
N ILE A 60 -11.41 -6.82 12.57
CA ILE A 60 -11.48 -6.58 14.00
C ILE A 60 -10.22 -7.12 14.65
N LEU A 61 -9.40 -6.23 15.21
CA LEU A 61 -8.22 -6.55 16.00
C LEU A 61 -8.59 -6.51 17.48
N SER A 62 -8.24 -7.53 18.26
CA SER A 62 -8.52 -7.61 19.71
C SER A 62 -7.28 -8.01 20.49
N SER A 63 -6.99 -7.29 21.58
CA SER A 63 -5.72 -7.38 22.33
C SER A 63 -5.48 -8.75 22.96
N GLY A 64 -6.53 -9.42 23.47
CA GLY A 64 -6.47 -10.81 23.90
C GLY A 64 -6.34 -10.95 25.41
N ASP A 65 -5.67 -11.99 25.90
CA ASP A 65 -5.35 -12.10 27.33
C ASP A 65 -3.86 -11.76 27.54
N ASN A 66 -3.49 -11.26 28.72
CA ASN A 66 -2.15 -10.87 29.17
C ASN A 66 -1.71 -9.46 28.73
N THR A 67 -0.46 -9.32 28.27
CA THR A 67 0.13 -8.05 27.82
C THR A 67 1.11 -8.38 26.70
N ASP A 68 1.06 -7.64 25.60
CA ASP A 68 1.96 -7.83 24.47
C ASP A 68 2.10 -6.53 23.66
N PRO A 69 3.32 -6.08 23.35
CA PRO A 69 3.50 -4.90 22.49
C PRO A 69 2.84 -5.02 21.11
N PHE A 70 2.61 -6.24 20.61
CA PHE A 70 1.98 -6.50 19.31
C PHE A 70 1.01 -7.68 19.41
N ALA A 71 -0.04 -7.51 20.20
CA ALA A 71 -0.94 -8.59 20.56
C ALA A 71 -1.77 -9.10 19.39
N ALA A 72 -2.39 -8.18 18.63
CA ALA A 72 -3.07 -8.48 17.37
C ALA A 72 -2.43 -7.71 16.21
N VAL A 73 -2.11 -8.40 15.12
CA VAL A 73 -1.36 -7.83 13.99
C VAL A 73 -1.96 -8.27 12.66
N LEU A 74 -2.33 -7.31 11.82
CA LEU A 74 -2.85 -7.54 10.47
C LEU A 74 -1.97 -6.84 9.44
N ILE A 75 -1.41 -7.59 8.48
CA ILE A 75 -0.35 -7.11 7.59
C ILE A 75 -0.74 -7.28 6.12
N GLN A 76 -0.40 -6.32 5.27
CA GLN A 76 -0.39 -6.48 3.81
C GLN A 76 0.91 -5.97 3.21
N GLY A 77 1.39 -6.62 2.15
CA GLY A 77 2.68 -6.33 1.53
C GLY A 77 3.82 -7.21 2.06
N ASP A 78 3.54 -8.00 3.09
CA ASP A 78 4.41 -9.01 3.69
C ASP A 78 3.55 -10.08 4.40
N ASP A 79 4.20 -11.10 4.98
CA ASP A 79 3.56 -12.14 5.79
C ASP A 79 3.93 -12.09 7.29
N GLY A 80 4.58 -11.00 7.73
CA GLY A 80 5.07 -10.82 9.09
C GLY A 80 6.47 -11.39 9.33
N SER A 81 7.09 -12.01 8.32
CA SER A 81 8.48 -12.46 8.37
C SER A 81 9.50 -11.38 7.99
N PHE A 82 9.03 -10.21 7.53
CA PHE A 82 9.84 -9.10 7.03
C PHE A 82 10.75 -9.51 5.86
N LEU A 83 10.25 -10.40 5.00
CA LEU A 83 10.95 -10.85 3.79
C LEU A 83 10.50 -10.10 2.54
N PHE A 84 9.31 -9.48 2.56
CA PHE A 84 8.76 -8.64 1.48
C PHE A 84 8.73 -9.37 0.14
N ASP A 85 8.22 -10.60 0.12
CA ASP A 85 8.07 -11.38 -1.12
C ASP A 85 7.00 -10.78 -2.07
N SER A 86 6.11 -9.91 -1.58
CA SER A 86 5.04 -9.28 -2.35
C SER A 86 4.67 -7.88 -1.81
N PRO A 87 5.59 -6.90 -1.88
CA PRO A 87 5.36 -5.57 -1.32
C PRO A 87 4.35 -4.78 -2.15
N ILE A 88 3.66 -3.86 -1.48
CA ILE A 88 2.77 -2.89 -2.10
C ILE A 88 3.62 -1.81 -2.76
N MET A 89 3.61 -1.75 -4.09
CA MET A 89 4.34 -0.72 -4.83
C MET A 89 3.58 0.59 -4.85
N VAL A 90 4.04 1.63 -4.17
CA VAL A 90 3.34 2.93 -4.09
C VAL A 90 3.51 3.74 -5.39
N ASP A 91 2.41 4.04 -6.09
CA ASP A 91 2.44 4.81 -7.34
C ASP A 91 2.87 6.26 -7.07
N PRO A 92 3.65 6.90 -7.98
CA PRO A 92 4.08 8.29 -7.84
C PRO A 92 2.95 9.34 -7.73
N ASN A 93 1.71 8.97 -8.08
CA ASN A 93 0.54 9.85 -8.00
C ASN A 93 -0.29 9.65 -6.72
N VAL A 94 0.06 8.67 -5.87
CA VAL A 94 -0.59 8.51 -4.55
C VAL A 94 -0.37 9.79 -3.74
N SER A 95 -1.40 10.22 -3.03
CA SER A 95 -1.32 11.35 -2.09
C SER A 95 -1.39 10.90 -0.66
N MET A 96 -2.46 10.19 -0.29
CA MET A 96 -2.69 9.74 1.08
C MET A 96 -3.05 8.27 1.12
N LEU A 97 -2.69 7.58 2.20
CA LEU A 97 -3.35 6.36 2.65
C LEU A 97 -4.52 6.76 3.54
N SER A 98 -5.71 6.27 3.21
CA SER A 98 -6.94 6.47 3.97
C SER A 98 -7.30 5.19 4.69
N VAL A 99 -7.71 5.30 5.94
CA VAL A 99 -8.14 4.17 6.78
C VAL A 99 -9.33 4.62 7.61
N ASP A 100 -10.41 3.85 7.63
CA ASP A 100 -11.47 4.02 8.62
C ASP A 100 -11.18 3.13 9.83
N ALA A 101 -11.24 3.68 11.04
CA ALA A 101 -11.06 2.92 12.26
C ALA A 101 -12.02 3.35 13.38
N ALA A 102 -12.41 2.41 14.25
CA ALA A 102 -13.27 2.67 15.40
C ALA A 102 -12.87 1.78 16.59
N LEU A 103 -13.08 2.27 17.81
CA LEU A 103 -13.03 1.42 19.00
C LEU A 103 -14.37 0.70 19.17
N LEU A 104 -14.38 -0.63 19.10
CA LEU A 104 -15.61 -1.42 19.21
C LEU A 104 -15.97 -1.76 20.65
N SER A 105 -14.98 -2.15 21.45
CA SER A 105 -15.19 -2.56 22.83
C SER A 105 -14.00 -2.28 23.71
N MET A 106 -14.32 -2.09 24.99
CA MET A 106 -13.40 -2.06 26.11
C MET A 106 -14.00 -2.98 27.17
N LEU A 107 -13.33 -4.10 27.42
CA LEU A 107 -13.79 -5.12 28.35
C LEU A 107 -12.79 -5.24 29.49
N PHE A 108 -13.29 -5.43 30.70
CA PHE A 108 -12.41 -5.67 31.84
C PHE A 108 -11.63 -6.97 31.64
N ASP A 109 -10.30 -6.89 31.74
CA ASP A 109 -9.44 -8.05 31.75
C ASP A 109 -9.00 -8.41 33.17
N PRO A 110 -9.40 -9.57 33.71
CA PRO A 110 -8.94 -10.01 35.02
C PRO A 110 -7.50 -10.53 35.02
N THR A 111 -6.83 -10.68 33.87
CA THR A 111 -5.45 -11.18 33.80
C THR A 111 -4.41 -10.07 33.96
N GLU A 112 -4.77 -8.84 33.57
CA GLU A 112 -4.03 -7.61 33.83
C GLU A 112 -4.20 -7.11 35.28
N GLN A 113 -3.16 -6.44 35.77
CA GLN A 113 -3.08 -5.86 37.11
C GLN A 113 -3.30 -4.34 37.11
N GLY A 114 -3.39 -3.71 35.94
CA GLY A 114 -3.54 -2.25 35.81
C GLY A 114 -2.28 -1.51 36.23
N GLY A 115 -1.11 -2.11 36.00
CA GLY A 115 0.20 -1.57 36.35
C GLY A 115 0.78 -0.54 35.37
N SER A 116 0.27 -0.48 34.13
CA SER A 116 0.70 0.45 33.09
C SER A 116 0.04 1.82 33.24
N ALA A 117 0.75 2.85 32.80
CA ALA A 117 0.21 4.20 32.65
C ALA A 117 -0.23 4.48 31.20
N PHE A 118 0.06 3.55 30.29
CA PHE A 118 -0.39 3.54 28.91
C PHE A 118 -1.65 2.69 28.81
N SER A 119 -2.42 2.92 27.75
CA SER A 119 -3.56 2.09 27.38
C SER A 119 -3.24 1.27 26.15
N ASP A 120 -3.99 0.19 25.96
CA ASP A 120 -4.10 -0.49 24.68
C ASP A 120 -4.26 0.51 23.56
N THR A 121 -3.48 0.32 22.48
CA THR A 121 -3.37 1.32 21.42
C THR A 121 -3.20 0.64 20.07
N LEU A 122 -4.00 1.07 19.10
CA LEU A 122 -3.86 0.67 17.71
C LEU A 122 -2.82 1.55 17.01
N PHE A 123 -1.88 0.92 16.33
CA PHE A 123 -0.90 1.57 15.48
C PHE A 123 -1.10 1.17 14.02
N LEU A 124 -0.83 2.11 13.11
CA LEU A 124 -0.53 1.84 11.72
C LEU A 124 0.98 1.93 11.54
N ALA A 125 1.63 0.85 11.15
CA ALA A 125 3.02 0.87 10.75
C ALA A 125 3.16 0.73 9.22
N ILE A 126 4.18 1.40 8.68
CA ILE A 126 4.58 1.33 7.27
C ILE A 126 6.06 0.98 7.24
N TYR A 127 6.38 -0.12 6.56
CA TYR A 127 7.73 -0.64 6.43
C TYR A 127 8.25 -0.49 5.01
N ASP A 128 9.51 -0.06 4.86
CA ASP A 128 10.18 -0.05 3.57
C ASP A 128 10.79 -1.42 3.25
N ALA A 129 10.40 -2.02 2.12
CA ALA A 129 10.93 -3.32 1.69
C ALA A 129 12.44 -3.32 1.39
N VAL A 130 13.05 -2.14 1.18
CA VAL A 130 14.46 -1.98 0.82
C VAL A 130 15.29 -1.44 1.99
N ASP A 131 14.68 -0.66 2.89
CA ASP A 131 15.37 0.01 3.99
C ASP A 131 14.70 -0.29 5.35
N TYR A 132 15.14 -1.37 5.98
CA TYR A 132 14.72 -1.80 7.33
C TYR A 132 15.06 -0.81 8.46
N THR A 133 15.67 0.33 8.15
CA THR A 133 15.89 1.42 9.13
C THR A 133 14.92 2.58 8.96
N PHE A 134 14.10 2.55 7.89
CA PHE A 134 13.12 3.56 7.57
C PHE A 134 11.71 2.98 7.64
N ASP A 135 11.20 2.91 8.87
CA ASP A 135 9.83 2.53 9.16
C ASP A 135 9.12 3.71 9.83
N ALA A 136 7.83 3.89 9.52
CA ALA A 136 6.99 4.87 10.19
C ALA A 136 5.91 4.16 10.99
N VAL A 137 5.61 4.70 12.18
CA VAL A 137 4.53 4.21 13.03
C VAL A 137 3.66 5.40 13.41
N PHE A 138 2.36 5.23 13.26
CA PHE A 138 1.36 6.22 13.58
C PHE A 138 0.37 5.65 14.58
N GLU A 139 0.15 6.38 15.67
CA GLU A 139 -0.91 6.06 16.63
C GLU A 139 -2.28 6.39 16.03
N ILE A 140 -3.21 5.42 16.10
CA ILE A 140 -4.62 5.62 15.79
C ILE A 140 -5.36 5.81 17.12
N PRO A 141 -5.76 7.04 17.47
CA PRO A 141 -6.34 7.32 18.77
C PRO A 141 -7.69 6.65 18.99
N ALA A 142 -7.94 6.24 20.24
CA ALA A 142 -9.23 5.71 20.70
C ALA A 142 -10.30 6.82 20.80
N LEU A 143 -10.93 7.18 19.69
CA LEU A 143 -11.90 8.30 19.66
C LEU A 143 -13.35 7.88 19.98
N GLY A 144 -13.60 6.59 20.20
CA GLY A 144 -14.88 6.03 20.59
C GLY A 144 -15.45 5.06 19.56
N ASN A 145 -16.75 4.78 19.66
CA ASN A 145 -17.44 3.76 18.85
C ASN A 145 -18.02 4.27 17.53
N VAL A 146 -17.50 5.40 17.04
CA VAL A 146 -17.84 5.95 15.72
C VAL A 146 -16.61 5.78 14.85
N ALA A 147 -16.79 5.19 13.67
CA ALA A 147 -15.71 5.08 12.69
C ALA A 147 -15.27 6.47 12.24
N GLU A 148 -13.97 6.71 12.30
CA GLU A 148 -13.32 7.93 11.80
C GLU A 148 -12.32 7.60 10.71
N THR A 149 -12.23 8.48 9.72
CA THR A 149 -11.27 8.36 8.62
C THR A 149 -9.96 9.06 8.98
N PHE A 150 -8.89 8.28 9.05
CA PHE A 150 -7.52 8.73 9.23
C PHE A 150 -6.82 8.83 7.87
N LEU A 151 -6.06 9.92 7.66
CA LEU A 151 -5.35 10.18 6.42
C LEU A 151 -3.86 10.34 6.70
N PHE A 152 -3.04 9.51 6.07
CA PHE A 152 -1.59 9.49 6.22
C PHE A 152 -0.92 9.95 4.92
N ASP A 153 -0.03 10.92 4.99
CA ASP A 153 0.70 11.45 3.83
C ASP A 153 1.69 10.40 3.30
N MET A 154 1.58 10.07 2.01
CA MET A 154 2.42 9.05 1.37
C MET A 154 3.60 9.62 0.58
N SER A 155 3.86 10.92 0.67
CA SER A 155 4.88 11.60 -0.15
C SER A 155 6.29 11.04 -0.02
N ASP A 156 6.68 10.54 1.16
CA ASP A 156 8.00 9.93 1.39
C ASP A 156 8.12 8.49 0.84
N TRP A 157 6.99 7.87 0.51
CA TRP A 157 6.88 6.48 0.09
C TRP A 157 6.71 6.29 -1.43
N LEU A 158 6.56 7.38 -2.18
CA LEU A 158 6.28 7.34 -3.62
C LEU A 158 7.39 6.58 -4.39
N GLY A 159 6.96 5.58 -5.17
CA GLY A 159 7.84 4.72 -5.96
C GLY A 159 8.55 3.61 -5.17
N ARG A 160 8.27 3.48 -3.87
CA ARG A 160 8.84 2.42 -3.01
C ARG A 160 7.90 1.23 -2.90
N GLY A 161 8.47 0.07 -2.60
CA GLY A 161 7.72 -1.11 -2.16
C GLY A 161 7.60 -1.08 -0.66
N ILE A 162 6.37 -1.19 -0.14
CA ILE A 162 6.10 -1.13 1.30
C ILE A 162 5.30 -2.34 1.78
N ALA A 163 5.34 -2.58 3.08
CA ALA A 163 4.28 -3.29 3.77
C ALA A 163 3.58 -2.33 4.73
N ILE A 164 2.30 -2.60 5.01
CA ILE A 164 1.53 -1.90 6.04
C ILE A 164 1.05 -2.91 7.07
N SER A 165 1.07 -2.54 8.34
CA SER A 165 0.46 -3.34 9.41
C SER A 165 -0.43 -2.48 10.31
N PHE A 166 -1.51 -3.10 10.76
CA PHE A 166 -2.29 -2.63 11.89
C PHE A 166 -1.88 -3.46 13.10
N GLU A 167 -1.43 -2.80 14.16
CA GLU A 167 -0.83 -3.45 15.32
C GLU A 167 -1.50 -2.94 16.57
N LEU A 168 -2.20 -3.82 17.28
CA LEU A 168 -2.82 -3.50 18.56
C LEU A 168 -1.88 -3.94 19.68
N ALA A 169 -1.36 -2.96 20.41
CA ALA A 169 -0.65 -3.19 21.65
C ALA A 169 -1.65 -3.47 22.79
N ASP A 170 -1.26 -4.39 23.66
CA ASP A 170 -1.97 -4.87 24.84
C ASP A 170 -1.14 -4.48 26.07
N GLU A 171 -1.55 -3.41 26.73
CA GLU A 171 -0.88 -2.83 27.89
C GLU A 171 -1.45 -3.38 29.19
N ASP A 172 -0.70 -3.33 30.29
CA ASP A 172 -1.19 -3.74 31.60
C ASP A 172 -2.14 -2.67 32.19
N ASP A 173 -3.27 -2.35 31.56
CA ASP A 173 -4.16 -1.25 31.94
C ASP A 173 -5.47 -1.68 32.64
N GLY A 174 -5.71 -2.99 32.66
CA GLY A 174 -6.87 -3.67 33.22
C GLY A 174 -7.99 -3.94 32.20
N PHE A 175 -7.76 -3.74 30.90
CA PHE A 175 -8.79 -3.80 29.87
C PHE A 175 -8.29 -4.35 28.53
N ASN A 176 -9.08 -5.27 27.98
CA ASN A 176 -8.95 -5.66 26.58
C ASN A 176 -9.69 -4.68 25.67
N LEU A 177 -9.00 -4.16 24.65
CA LEU A 177 -9.62 -3.40 23.58
C LEU A 177 -9.85 -4.22 22.31
N SER A 178 -10.88 -3.83 21.57
CA SER A 178 -11.08 -4.26 20.19
C SER A 178 -11.30 -3.06 19.28
N TYR A 179 -10.58 -3.03 18.16
CA TYR A 179 -10.71 -2.01 17.13
C TYR A 179 -11.27 -2.62 15.85
N SER A 180 -12.10 -1.86 15.13
CA SER A 180 -12.38 -2.14 13.73
C SER A 180 -11.50 -1.30 12.82
N VAL A 181 -11.14 -1.88 11.68
CA VAL A 181 -10.44 -1.26 10.57
C VAL A 181 -11.18 -1.59 9.28
N ASP A 182 -11.39 -0.59 8.42
CA ASP A 182 -12.09 -0.69 7.15
C ASP A 182 -11.60 0.35 6.13
N ASN A 183 -11.98 0.20 4.86
CA ASN A 183 -11.75 1.13 3.76
C ASN A 183 -10.29 1.61 3.64
N VAL A 184 -9.36 0.67 3.78
CA VAL A 184 -7.93 0.91 3.61
C VAL A 184 -7.65 1.13 2.13
N LEU A 185 -7.34 2.36 1.72
CA LEU A 185 -7.15 2.69 0.31
C LEU A 185 -6.18 3.84 0.09
N PHE A 186 -5.50 3.82 -1.06
CA PHE A 186 -4.78 4.99 -1.54
C PHE A 186 -5.72 5.99 -2.21
N THR A 187 -5.54 7.25 -1.84
CA THR A 187 -6.09 8.39 -2.57
C THR A 187 -5.02 8.96 -3.48
N TYR A 188 -5.46 9.61 -4.56
CA TYR A 188 -4.58 10.05 -5.65
C TYR A 188 -4.67 11.55 -5.86
N ASN A 189 -3.52 12.14 -6.17
CA ASN A 189 -3.48 13.49 -6.72
C ASN A 189 -4.03 13.45 -8.16
N ASN A 190 -5.15 14.16 -8.40
CA ASN A 190 -5.76 14.27 -9.72
C ASN A 190 -4.92 15.08 -10.73
N THR A 191 -3.71 15.51 -10.36
CA THR A 191 -2.75 16.12 -11.28
C THR A 191 -1.94 15.02 -11.94
N PRO A 192 -2.02 14.84 -13.27
CA PRO A 192 -1.19 13.86 -13.97
C PRO A 192 0.28 14.20 -13.71
N VAL A 193 1.00 13.38 -12.93
CA VAL A 193 2.46 13.51 -12.85
C VAL A 193 3.00 12.93 -14.15
N PRO A 194 3.68 13.72 -15.01
CA PRO A 194 4.29 13.18 -16.21
C PRO A 194 5.39 12.21 -15.76
N VAL A 195 5.18 10.91 -15.97
CA VAL A 195 6.23 9.92 -15.77
C VAL A 195 7.36 10.25 -16.76
N PRO A 196 8.62 10.37 -16.33
CA PRO A 196 9.72 10.53 -17.28
C PRO A 196 9.74 9.29 -18.18
N GLU A 197 9.57 9.48 -19.49
CA GLU A 197 9.72 8.42 -20.49
C GLU A 197 11.13 8.47 -21.10
N PRO A 198 12.18 7.92 -20.45
CA PRO A 198 13.50 7.89 -21.08
C PRO A 198 13.48 6.99 -22.33
N GLU A 199 12.76 5.87 -22.32
CA GLU A 199 12.83 4.89 -23.40
C GLU A 199 11.92 5.20 -24.59
N SER A 200 10.69 5.68 -24.35
CA SER A 200 9.75 6.08 -25.39
C SER A 200 10.27 7.29 -26.18
N PHE A 201 10.92 8.25 -25.50
CA PHE A 201 11.54 9.40 -26.14
C PHE A 201 12.78 9.02 -26.97
N ILE A 202 13.61 8.09 -26.48
CA ILE A 202 14.73 7.55 -27.25
C ILE A 202 14.22 6.81 -28.49
N MET A 203 13.18 5.98 -28.37
CA MET A 203 12.58 5.27 -29.50
C MET A 203 11.90 6.22 -30.50
N LEU A 204 11.25 7.28 -30.02
CA LEU A 204 10.71 8.34 -30.86
C LEU A 204 11.81 9.11 -31.60
N LEU A 205 12.92 9.45 -30.93
CA LEU A 205 14.10 10.08 -31.53
C LEU A 205 14.73 9.19 -32.60
N VAL A 206 14.86 7.88 -32.34
CA VAL A 206 15.34 6.90 -33.31
C VAL A 206 14.37 6.82 -34.51
N GLY A 207 13.06 6.77 -34.27
CA GLY A 207 12.05 6.79 -35.34
C GLY A 207 12.11 8.06 -36.20
N LEU A 208 12.20 9.24 -35.58
CA LEU A 208 12.28 10.54 -36.26
C LEU A 208 13.56 10.71 -37.09
N THR A 209 14.71 10.27 -36.55
CA THR A 209 15.98 10.33 -37.29
C THR A 209 15.99 9.38 -38.50
N LEU A 210 15.37 8.21 -38.40
CA LEU A 210 15.17 7.29 -39.52
C LEU A 210 14.24 7.89 -40.60
N LEU A 211 13.15 8.55 -40.20
CA LEU A 211 12.25 9.28 -41.09
C LEU A 211 12.94 10.44 -41.83
N ALA A 212 13.75 11.22 -41.13
CA ALA A 212 14.49 12.34 -41.71
C ALA A 212 15.52 11.89 -42.77
N ARG A 213 16.17 10.74 -42.57
CA ARG A 213 17.07 10.14 -43.56
C ARG A 213 16.35 9.61 -44.80
N CYS A 214 15.12 9.11 -44.65
CA CYS A 214 14.33 8.64 -45.79
C CYS A 214 13.89 9.77 -46.74
N ARG A 215 13.72 11.00 -46.25
CA ARG A 215 13.40 12.17 -47.08
C ARG A 215 14.57 12.69 -47.93
N LYS A 216 15.83 12.50 -47.51
CA LYS A 216 17.01 12.95 -48.27
C LYS A 216 17.40 12.01 -49.43
N SER A 217 16.74 10.86 -49.56
CA SER A 217 17.01 9.87 -50.63
C SER A 217 15.86 9.77 -51.65
N ALA A 218 14.99 10.77 -51.70
CA ALA A 218 13.94 10.92 -52.72
C ALA A 218 14.43 11.88 -53.82
#